data_AF-A0A1E5GF69-F1
#
_entry.id   AF-A0A1E5GF69-F1
#
_cell.length_a   1.000
_cell.length_b   1.000
_cell.length_c   1.000
_cell.angle_alpha   90.00
_cell.angle_beta   90.00
_cell.angle_gamma   90.00
#
_symmetry.space_group_name_H-M   'P 1'
#
loop_
_entity.id
_entity.type
_entity.pdbx_description
1 polymer ?
#
loop_
_entity_poly.entity_id
_entity_poly.type
_entity_poly.pdbx_seq_one_letter_code
_entity_poly.pdbx_strand_id
1 'polypeptide(L)'
;MILNMKKRISLIGCILIACFTVTIVNSSIALAEEENPLSRADAKLVHGVYTEYFKREGINYIPVASQYENKNLDYSCNTNREPYPGIKPSNGFRVSETAYMKVSGTGTYMFSTSSSGNVQVYINDVLVQPTYPYVSLQDGQIVKIKVISSFPTSASSNAGQYRTDLYWKSPANGLNSPVQRIPQELLYTTPDLLGVDVVVPDKLVHGVFTEYEKRQGQTISFIPVASQFEDSTLDFSCQYNEQPYPGIDPASGFQVKKTAYIKLTDTGNYRFASSGSIIPQVYINDVLVQETYPMYLQAGQIIKVKVVAPFYGPSQVSPTRYSYDLRWSTPSSPVPYKLIPQELLYTTPDLNGV
;
A
#
# COMPACT_ATOMS: atom_id res chain seq x y z
N MET A 1 55.71 57.39 33.49
CA MET A 1 55.84 56.05 34.09
C MET A 1 54.54 55.29 33.79
N ILE A 2 54.11 54.95 32.55
CA ILE A 2 54.74 54.38 31.34
C ILE A 2 55.71 53.23 31.66
N LEU A 3 55.45 52.10 31.00
CA LEU A 3 56.21 50.84 30.91
C LEU A 3 55.99 49.82 32.04
N ASN A 4 55.13 48.82 31.78
CA ASN A 4 55.49 47.38 31.83
C ASN A 4 54.29 46.41 31.98
N MET A 5 53.18 46.64 31.27
CA MET A 5 52.17 45.57 31.03
C MET A 5 51.96 45.25 29.55
N LYS A 6 52.98 45.51 28.71
CA LYS A 6 52.98 45.22 27.26
C LYS A 6 53.65 43.89 26.88
N LYS A 7 53.77 42.93 27.81
CA LYS A 7 54.42 41.62 27.56
C LYS A 7 53.67 40.39 28.07
N ARG A 8 52.34 40.43 28.16
CA ARG A 8 51.50 39.23 28.45
C ARG A 8 50.34 38.99 27.48
N ILE A 9 50.38 39.61 26.30
CA ILE A 9 49.36 39.43 25.24
C ILE A 9 49.88 38.54 24.09
N SER A 10 51.14 38.06 24.13
CA SER A 10 51.75 37.32 23.02
C SER A 10 52.16 35.87 23.35
N LEU A 11 51.57 35.24 24.38
CA LEU A 11 51.89 33.85 24.74
C LEU A 11 50.70 33.01 25.23
N ILE A 12 49.47 33.40 24.87
CA ILE A 12 48.27 32.54 24.99
C ILE A 12 47.63 32.31 23.59
N GLY A 13 48.14 32.98 22.56
CA GLY A 13 47.75 32.78 21.14
C GLY A 13 48.37 31.54 20.48
N CYS A 14 49.15 30.72 21.20
CA CYS A 14 49.76 29.49 20.65
C CYS A 14 49.30 28.20 21.36
N ILE A 15 48.29 28.27 22.26
CA ILE A 15 47.65 27.09 22.88
C ILE A 15 46.16 26.97 22.47
N LEU A 16 45.74 27.77 21.48
CA LEU A 16 44.42 27.64 20.81
C LEU A 16 44.54 27.17 19.34
N ILE A 17 45.75 26.81 18.92
CA ILE A 17 46.06 26.19 17.62
C ILE A 17 46.84 24.89 17.90
N ALA A 18 46.27 24.04 18.76
CA ALA A 18 46.75 22.66 19.01
C ALA A 18 45.68 21.74 19.63
N CYS A 19 44.41 22.18 19.73
CA CYS A 19 43.26 21.32 20.09
C CYS A 19 42.23 21.19 18.95
N PHE A 20 42.58 21.65 17.75
CA PHE A 20 41.84 21.34 16.51
C PHE A 20 42.67 20.34 15.69
N THR A 21 42.82 19.12 16.21
CA THR A 21 43.25 17.98 15.42
C THR A 21 42.39 16.77 15.79
N VAL A 22 41.60 16.33 14.80
CA VAL A 22 41.10 14.97 14.63
C VAL A 22 40.01 14.50 15.63
N THR A 23 38.85 15.15 15.60
CA THR A 23 37.59 14.38 15.59
C THR A 23 37.26 14.10 14.13
N ILE A 24 37.84 13.04 13.56
CA ILE A 24 37.27 12.40 12.38
C ILE A 24 35.96 11.78 12.86
N VAL A 25 34.88 12.38 12.39
CA VAL A 25 33.56 11.78 12.39
C VAL A 25 33.72 10.44 11.67
N ASN A 26 33.36 9.34 12.33
CA ASN A 26 33.00 8.11 11.64
C ASN A 26 31.71 8.39 10.84
N SER A 27 31.84 9.16 9.76
CA SER A 27 30.89 9.12 8.66
C SER A 27 31.24 7.85 7.91
N SER A 28 30.40 6.83 8.06
CA SER A 28 30.35 5.69 7.15
C SER A 28 29.96 6.21 5.76
N ILE A 29 30.91 6.85 5.07
CA ILE A 29 30.89 7.01 3.64
C ILE A 29 31.23 5.62 3.13
N ALA A 30 30.20 4.86 2.75
CA ALA A 30 30.40 3.73 1.88
C ALA A 30 31.02 4.30 0.60
N LEU A 31 32.33 4.06 0.44
CA LEU A 31 33.01 4.19 -0.83
C LEU A 31 32.26 3.29 -1.80
N ALA A 32 31.61 3.91 -2.78
CA ALA A 32 31.08 3.21 -3.93
C ALA A 32 32.26 2.51 -4.61
N GLU A 33 32.27 1.19 -4.52
CA GLU A 33 33.13 0.34 -5.31
C GLU A 33 32.76 0.56 -6.78
N GLU A 34 33.76 0.90 -7.58
CA GLU A 34 33.64 1.23 -9.01
C GLU A 34 33.35 -0.06 -9.80
N GLU A 35 32.14 -0.59 -9.68
CA GLU A 35 31.70 -1.75 -10.46
C GLU A 35 31.34 -1.35 -11.90
N ASN A 36 32.26 -1.72 -12.80
CA ASN A 36 32.09 -2.11 -14.20
C ASN A 36 30.85 -1.57 -14.97
N PRO A 37 31.00 -0.57 -15.87
CA PRO A 37 29.90 0.12 -16.53
C PRO A 37 29.20 -0.68 -17.66
N LEU A 38 29.49 -1.97 -17.83
CA LEU A 38 29.02 -2.80 -18.96
C LEU A 38 27.95 -3.85 -18.62
N SER A 39 27.38 -3.87 -17.41
CA SER A 39 26.15 -4.63 -17.11
C SER A 39 24.92 -3.75 -16.87
N ARG A 40 24.98 -2.46 -17.23
CA ARG A 40 23.88 -1.50 -17.08
C ARG A 40 22.83 -1.72 -18.18
N ALA A 41 22.16 -2.86 -18.12
CA ALA A 41 21.05 -3.22 -18.99
C ALA A 41 19.90 -2.21 -18.80
N ASP A 42 19.57 -1.53 -19.89
CA ASP A 42 18.39 -0.71 -20.19
C ASP A 42 17.40 -0.43 -19.04
N ALA A 43 17.72 0.62 -18.27
CA ALA A 43 16.93 1.11 -17.15
C ALA A 43 15.64 1.83 -17.61
N LYS A 44 14.50 1.52 -16.98
CA LYS A 44 13.19 2.15 -17.24
C LYS A 44 12.61 2.73 -15.94
N LEU A 45 12.14 3.98 -15.99
CA LEU A 45 11.81 4.87 -14.85
C LEU A 45 10.66 4.42 -13.93
N VAL A 46 10.82 4.71 -12.63
CA VAL A 46 10.03 4.28 -11.44
C VAL A 46 9.26 5.46 -10.81
N HIS A 47 8.36 6.11 -11.55
CA HIS A 47 7.55 7.22 -11.00
C HIS A 47 6.35 6.70 -10.19
N GLY A 48 6.02 7.34 -9.07
CA GLY A 48 4.81 7.01 -8.31
C GLY A 48 4.86 7.24 -6.80
N VAL A 49 3.98 6.53 -6.10
CA VAL A 49 3.69 6.68 -4.67
C VAL A 49 3.66 5.31 -4.01
N TYR A 50 4.22 5.19 -2.81
CA TYR A 50 3.98 4.08 -1.90
C TYR A 50 2.74 4.35 -1.05
N THR A 51 1.70 3.55 -1.23
CA THR A 51 0.40 3.70 -0.59
C THR A 51 0.17 2.59 0.42
N GLU A 52 -0.11 2.96 1.67
CA GLU A 52 -0.52 2.06 2.74
C GLU A 52 -2.01 2.27 3.06
N TYR A 53 -2.76 1.19 3.18
CA TYR A 53 -4.19 1.21 3.49
C TYR A 53 -4.47 0.65 4.87
N PHE A 54 -5.36 1.32 5.60
CA PHE A 54 -5.73 0.96 6.95
C PHE A 54 -7.24 0.87 7.10
N LYS A 55 -7.73 -0.25 7.65
CA LYS A 55 -9.10 -0.36 8.11
C LYS A 55 -9.24 0.27 9.49
N ARG A 56 -10.40 0.84 9.78
CA ARG A 56 -10.73 1.31 11.12
C ARG A 56 -11.35 0.18 11.95
N GLU A 57 -10.82 -0.05 13.14
CA GLU A 57 -11.41 -0.94 14.15
C GLU A 57 -11.51 -0.17 15.47
N GLY A 58 -12.75 0.26 15.79
CA GLY A 58 -12.99 1.18 16.90
C GLY A 58 -12.32 2.55 16.67
N ILE A 59 -11.41 2.92 17.57
CA ILE A 59 -10.61 4.16 17.46
C ILE A 59 -9.28 3.97 16.72
N ASN A 60 -8.89 2.72 16.46
CA ASN A 60 -7.60 2.38 15.88
C ASN A 60 -7.68 2.20 14.36
N TYR A 61 -6.55 2.47 13.70
CA TYR A 61 -6.34 2.16 12.29
C TYR A 61 -5.34 1.03 12.19
N ILE A 62 -5.76 -0.09 11.61
CA ILE A 62 -4.96 -1.31 11.49
C ILE A 62 -4.49 -1.42 10.03
N PRO A 63 -3.18 -1.61 9.78
CA PRO A 63 -2.68 -1.79 8.43
C PRO A 63 -3.30 -3.04 7.79
N VAL A 64 -3.75 -2.90 6.55
CA VAL A 64 -4.35 -3.99 5.76
C VAL A 64 -3.44 -4.37 4.61
N ALA A 65 -2.88 -3.37 3.93
CA ALA A 65 -2.02 -3.58 2.78
C ALA A 65 -1.13 -2.39 2.51
N SER A 66 -0.09 -2.63 1.71
CA SER A 66 0.73 -1.59 1.12
C SER A 66 1.11 -1.96 -0.30
N GLN A 67 1.20 -0.97 -1.18
CA GLN A 67 1.57 -1.18 -2.57
C GLN A 67 2.23 0.07 -3.15
N TYR A 68 2.96 -0.11 -4.24
CA TYR A 68 3.44 0.99 -5.05
C TYR A 68 2.43 1.27 -6.16
N GLU A 69 2.17 2.54 -6.46
CA GLU A 69 1.17 2.95 -7.44
C GLU A 69 1.75 4.03 -8.36
N ASN A 70 1.61 3.84 -9.67
CA ASN A 70 2.01 4.82 -10.69
C ASN A 70 0.95 5.94 -10.82
N LYS A 71 0.88 6.79 -9.80
CA LYS A 71 -0.07 7.91 -9.70
C LYS A 71 0.57 9.09 -8.97
N ASN A 72 -0.18 10.18 -8.80
CA ASN A 72 0.22 11.31 -7.97
C ASN A 72 -0.14 11.11 -6.48
N LEU A 73 0.23 12.06 -5.62
CA LEU A 73 -0.09 12.09 -4.17
C LEU A 73 -1.54 12.52 -3.86
N ASP A 74 -2.45 12.31 -4.81
CA ASP A 74 -3.88 12.50 -4.59
C ASP A 74 -4.55 11.15 -4.32
N TYR A 75 -5.60 11.21 -3.52
CA TYR A 75 -6.41 10.06 -3.19
C TYR A 75 -7.88 10.29 -3.58
N SER A 76 -8.49 9.31 -4.26
CA SER A 76 -9.94 9.32 -4.46
C SER A 76 -10.53 7.90 -4.45
N CYS A 77 -11.73 7.76 -3.89
CA CYS A 77 -12.50 6.52 -3.87
C CYS A 77 -14.00 6.83 -3.77
N ASN A 78 -14.84 6.12 -4.53
CA ASN A 78 -16.30 6.27 -4.43
C ASN A 78 -16.82 5.72 -3.09
N THR A 79 -17.83 6.36 -2.50
CA THR A 79 -18.37 5.94 -1.18
C THR A 79 -18.97 4.54 -1.15
N ASN A 80 -19.45 4.08 -2.30
CA ASN A 80 -20.06 2.76 -2.49
C ASN A 80 -19.03 1.68 -2.86
N ARG A 81 -17.73 1.98 -2.83
CA ARG A 81 -16.68 1.10 -3.32
C ARG A 81 -15.56 1.00 -2.30
N GLU A 82 -15.05 -0.20 -2.09
CA GLU A 82 -13.93 -0.39 -1.17
C GLU A 82 -12.68 0.34 -1.69
N PRO A 83 -12.00 1.15 -0.84
CA PRO A 83 -10.74 1.81 -1.20
C PRO A 83 -9.63 0.81 -1.45
N TYR A 84 -9.72 -0.33 -0.78
CA TYR A 84 -8.86 -1.49 -0.92
C TYR A 84 -9.65 -2.74 -0.48
N PRO A 85 -9.46 -3.92 -1.10
CA PRO A 85 -10.20 -5.12 -0.73
C PRO A 85 -10.23 -5.37 0.79
N GLY A 86 -11.42 -5.55 1.34
CA GLY A 86 -11.61 -5.81 2.77
C GLY A 86 -11.70 -4.56 3.65
N ILE A 87 -11.60 -3.36 3.07
CA ILE A 87 -11.87 -2.09 3.76
C ILE A 87 -13.27 -1.62 3.41
N LYS A 88 -14.18 -1.61 4.39
CA LYS A 88 -15.53 -1.06 4.23
C LYS A 88 -15.49 0.46 4.39
N PRO A 89 -15.81 1.26 3.35
CA PRO A 89 -15.71 2.72 3.42
C PRO A 89 -16.58 3.32 4.53
N SER A 90 -17.77 2.74 4.74
CA SER A 90 -18.74 3.16 5.75
C SER A 90 -18.26 3.01 7.19
N ASN A 91 -17.27 2.14 7.46
CA ASN A 91 -16.69 1.97 8.79
C ASN A 91 -15.55 2.97 9.07
N GLY A 92 -15.22 3.80 8.09
CA GLY A 92 -14.06 4.67 8.11
C GLY A 92 -12.75 3.93 7.82
N PHE A 93 -11.78 4.66 7.29
CA PHE A 93 -10.49 4.12 6.85
C PHE A 93 -9.43 5.22 6.82
N ARG A 94 -8.17 4.82 6.65
CA ARG A 94 -7.04 5.73 6.47
C ARG A 94 -6.19 5.24 5.30
N VAL A 95 -5.62 6.19 4.58
CA VAL A 95 -4.64 5.96 3.52
C VAL A 95 -3.41 6.83 3.82
N SER A 96 -2.23 6.26 3.67
CA SER A 96 -0.94 6.91 3.87
C SER A 96 -0.15 6.78 2.58
N GLU A 97 0.10 7.91 1.93
CA GLU A 97 0.77 8.00 0.64
C GLU A 97 2.13 8.65 0.83
N THR A 98 3.20 7.95 0.45
CA THR A 98 4.57 8.42 0.58
C THR A 98 5.25 8.45 -0.79
N ALA A 99 5.90 9.55 -1.11
CA ALA A 99 6.75 9.66 -2.29
C ALA A 99 7.98 10.51 -1.97
N TYR A 100 8.96 10.44 -2.86
CA TYR A 100 10.18 11.22 -2.83
C TYR A 100 10.19 12.13 -4.06
N MET A 101 10.78 13.31 -3.93
CA MET A 101 10.88 14.26 -5.03
C MET A 101 12.25 14.93 -4.99
N LYS A 102 12.89 15.06 -6.15
CA LYS A 102 14.06 15.94 -6.28
C LYS A 102 13.58 17.36 -6.48
N VAL A 103 13.91 18.23 -5.53
CA VAL A 103 13.55 19.65 -5.56
C VAL A 103 14.34 20.35 -6.66
N SER A 104 13.63 21.13 -7.48
CA SER A 104 14.23 22.02 -8.49
C SER A 104 14.05 23.48 -8.08
N GLY A 105 15.16 24.12 -7.74
CA GLY A 105 15.23 25.51 -7.27
C GLY A 105 15.20 25.63 -5.75
N THR A 106 16.14 26.42 -5.22
CA THR A 106 16.16 26.79 -3.80
C THR A 106 15.05 27.82 -3.51
N GLY A 107 14.32 27.63 -2.42
CA GLY A 107 13.40 28.64 -1.91
C GLY A 107 12.28 28.10 -1.02
N THR A 108 11.26 28.92 -0.80
CA THR A 108 10.09 28.56 -0.01
C THR A 108 9.02 27.92 -0.88
N TYR A 109 8.73 26.65 -0.60
CA TYR A 109 7.61 25.91 -1.15
C TYR A 109 6.40 26.06 -0.25
N MET A 110 5.21 26.00 -0.84
CA MET A 110 3.95 25.93 -0.10
C MET A 110 3.28 24.60 -0.38
N PHE A 111 2.82 23.87 0.64
CA PHE A 111 2.06 22.64 0.50
C PHE A 111 0.67 22.80 1.11
N SER A 112 -0.37 22.57 0.31
CA SER A 112 -1.76 22.74 0.75
C SER A 112 -2.62 21.57 0.28
N THR A 113 -3.68 21.28 1.02
CA THR A 113 -4.54 20.13 0.72
C THR A 113 -6.00 20.53 0.70
N SER A 114 -6.78 19.84 -0.14
CA SER A 114 -8.23 19.80 -0.06
C SER A 114 -8.64 18.38 0.29
N SER A 115 -9.46 18.16 1.32
CA SER A 115 -9.90 16.80 1.67
C SER A 115 -11.35 16.79 2.13
N SER A 116 -12.05 15.71 1.81
CA SER A 116 -13.37 15.40 2.36
C SER A 116 -13.27 14.72 3.75
N GLY A 117 -12.04 14.40 4.19
CA GLY A 117 -11.73 13.89 5.52
C GLY A 117 -10.68 14.73 6.24
N ASN A 118 -10.00 14.12 7.20
CA ASN A 118 -8.85 14.73 7.88
C ASN A 118 -7.59 14.42 7.08
N VAL A 119 -6.70 15.39 6.93
CA VAL A 119 -5.44 15.23 6.20
C VAL A 119 -4.27 15.77 7.01
N GLN A 120 -3.15 15.06 6.97
CA GLN A 120 -1.86 15.51 7.51
C GLN A 120 -0.81 15.37 6.41
N VAL A 121 0.00 16.41 6.23
CA VAL A 121 1.11 16.41 5.27
C VAL A 121 2.41 16.53 6.04
N TYR A 122 3.35 15.64 5.74
CA TYR A 122 4.70 15.66 6.30
C TYR A 122 5.69 15.87 5.17
N ILE A 123 6.65 16.77 5.39
CA ILE A 123 7.79 16.99 4.51
C ILE A 123 9.05 16.67 5.31
N ASN A 124 9.84 15.69 4.85
CA ASN A 124 10.96 15.11 5.59
C ASN A 124 10.58 14.72 7.03
N ASP A 125 9.43 14.03 7.14
CA ASP A 125 8.86 13.57 8.41
C ASP A 125 8.46 14.70 9.41
N VAL A 126 8.50 15.97 8.98
CA VAL A 126 8.01 17.12 9.76
C VAL A 126 6.59 17.49 9.32
N LEU A 127 5.66 17.55 10.27
CA LEU A 127 4.27 17.94 10.01
C LEU A 127 4.19 19.39 9.53
N VAL A 128 3.66 19.58 8.32
CA VAL A 128 3.31 20.89 7.77
C VAL A 128 1.96 21.31 8.33
N GLN A 129 1.94 22.44 9.04
CA GLN A 129 0.73 22.97 9.63
C GLN A 129 -0.15 23.63 8.56
N PRO A 130 -1.46 23.37 8.51
CA PRO A 130 -2.35 24.01 7.53
C PRO A 130 -2.33 25.55 7.61
N THR A 131 -2.11 26.11 8.80
CA THR A 131 -2.00 27.57 9.04
C THR A 131 -0.65 28.16 8.66
N TYR A 132 0.38 27.32 8.51
CA TYR A 132 1.71 27.73 8.07
C TYR A 132 2.27 26.70 7.07
N PRO A 133 1.73 26.69 5.84
CA PRO A 133 1.99 25.63 4.86
C PRO A 133 3.35 25.74 4.15
N TYR A 134 4.31 26.48 4.72
CA TYR A 134 5.54 26.86 4.04
C TYR A 134 6.75 26.04 4.51
N VAL A 135 7.56 25.57 3.56
CA VAL A 135 8.79 24.81 3.82
C VAL A 135 9.90 25.33 2.94
N SER A 136 11.06 25.66 3.52
CA SER A 136 12.24 26.07 2.77
C SER A 136 13.06 24.84 2.36
N LEU A 137 13.28 24.69 1.06
CA LEU A 137 13.99 23.55 0.46
C LEU A 137 15.14 24.05 -0.42
N GLN A 138 16.16 23.22 -0.60
CA GLN A 138 17.33 23.53 -1.42
C GLN A 138 17.26 22.83 -2.77
N ASP A 139 17.82 23.47 -3.80
CA ASP A 139 17.96 22.85 -5.12
C ASP A 139 18.73 21.52 -5.03
N GLY A 140 18.25 20.51 -5.76
CA GLY A 140 18.81 19.17 -5.77
C GLY A 140 18.52 18.34 -4.52
N GLN A 141 17.91 18.90 -3.48
CA GLN A 141 17.50 18.16 -2.28
C GLN A 141 16.48 17.09 -2.64
N ILE A 142 16.65 15.88 -2.10
CA ILE A 142 15.63 14.83 -2.15
C ILE A 142 14.73 15.02 -0.93
N VAL A 143 13.43 15.23 -1.17
CA VAL A 143 12.44 15.40 -0.11
C VAL A 143 11.49 14.23 -0.05
N LYS A 144 11.20 13.77 1.17
CA LYS A 144 10.14 12.80 1.43
C LYS A 144 8.85 13.54 1.70
N ILE A 145 7.81 13.23 0.94
CA ILE A 145 6.46 13.77 1.10
C ILE A 145 5.57 12.64 1.56
N LYS A 146 4.90 12.81 2.70
CA LYS A 146 3.93 11.84 3.22
C LYS A 146 2.59 12.51 3.46
N VAL A 147 1.53 12.02 2.83
CA VAL A 147 0.15 12.46 2.99
C VAL A 147 -0.65 11.39 3.71
N ILE A 148 -1.20 11.70 4.88
CA ILE A 148 -2.06 10.80 5.63
C ILE A 148 -3.49 11.33 5.54
N SER A 149 -4.32 10.62 4.78
CA SER A 149 -5.75 10.89 4.63
C SER A 149 -6.55 9.97 5.55
N SER A 150 -7.28 10.52 6.51
CA SER A 150 -8.17 9.77 7.41
C SER A 150 -9.62 10.14 7.15
N PHE A 151 -10.42 9.15 6.76
CA PHE A 151 -11.85 9.27 6.53
C PHE A 151 -12.58 8.56 7.67
N PRO A 152 -12.89 9.22 8.79
CA PRO A 152 -13.70 8.63 9.84
C PRO A 152 -15.11 8.30 9.33
N THR A 153 -15.87 7.55 10.13
CA THR A 153 -17.29 7.23 9.85
C THR A 153 -18.16 8.48 9.64
N SER A 154 -17.75 9.62 10.21
CA SER A 154 -18.42 10.92 10.08
C SER A 154 -17.90 11.77 8.90
N ALA A 155 -16.95 11.27 8.10
CA ALA A 155 -16.42 12.00 6.97
C ALA A 155 -17.51 12.24 5.92
N SER A 156 -17.68 13.49 5.51
CA SER A 156 -18.55 13.82 4.39
C SER A 156 -17.88 13.46 3.08
N SER A 157 -18.62 12.88 2.15
CA SER A 157 -18.13 12.68 0.78
C SER A 157 -18.34 13.95 -0.04
N ASN A 158 -17.39 14.29 -0.90
CA ASN A 158 -17.59 15.32 -1.91
C ASN A 158 -18.01 14.63 -3.21
N ALA A 159 -19.21 14.95 -3.73
CA ALA A 159 -19.77 14.34 -4.94
C ALA A 159 -19.78 12.78 -4.93
N GLY A 160 -20.06 12.18 -3.77
CA GLY A 160 -20.06 10.71 -3.63
C GLY A 160 -18.67 10.08 -3.57
N GLN A 161 -17.61 10.88 -3.36
CA GLN A 161 -16.23 10.42 -3.25
C GLN A 161 -15.59 10.83 -1.92
N TYR A 162 -14.81 9.92 -1.35
CA TYR A 162 -13.77 10.24 -0.39
C TYR A 162 -12.55 10.72 -1.17
N ARG A 163 -12.12 11.95 -0.93
CA ARG A 163 -11.10 12.60 -1.76
C ARG A 163 -10.12 13.39 -0.92
N THR A 164 -8.84 13.32 -1.28
CA THR A 164 -7.78 14.21 -0.86
C THR A 164 -6.99 14.65 -2.09
N ASP A 165 -6.82 15.95 -2.27
CA ASP A 165 -5.94 16.52 -3.28
C ASP A 165 -4.77 17.22 -2.58
N LEU A 166 -3.54 16.94 -3.02
CA LEU A 166 -2.34 17.64 -2.60
C LEU A 166 -1.91 18.65 -3.67
N TYR A 167 -1.69 19.89 -3.23
CA TYR A 167 -1.20 20.96 -4.07
C TYR A 167 0.10 21.55 -3.52
N TRP A 168 0.88 22.13 -4.43
CA TRP A 168 2.08 22.88 -4.12
C TRP A 168 2.16 24.22 -4.83
N LYS A 169 3.04 25.09 -4.32
CA LYS A 169 3.64 26.20 -5.07
C LYS A 169 5.16 26.09 -4.96
N SER A 170 5.83 26.18 -6.09
CA SER A 170 7.29 26.24 -6.16
C SER A 170 7.77 27.70 -6.13
N PRO A 171 9.04 27.93 -5.72
CA PRO A 171 9.65 29.26 -5.77
C PRO A 171 9.63 29.87 -7.19
N ALA A 172 9.80 29.04 -8.22
CA ALA A 172 9.83 29.47 -9.62
C ALA A 172 8.51 30.09 -10.10
N ASN A 173 7.38 29.62 -9.57
CA ASN A 173 6.06 30.13 -9.93
C ASN A 173 5.65 31.35 -9.07
N GLY A 174 6.38 31.64 -7.99
CA GLY A 174 6.03 32.67 -7.02
C GLY A 174 4.81 32.32 -6.17
N LEU A 175 4.72 32.92 -4.98
CA LEU A 175 3.64 32.63 -4.02
C LEU A 175 2.25 33.13 -4.45
N ASN A 176 2.18 34.00 -5.46
CA ASN A 176 0.94 34.58 -5.98
C ASN A 176 0.30 33.75 -7.10
N SER A 177 1.00 32.75 -7.65
CA SER A 177 0.45 31.85 -8.66
C SER A 177 -0.62 30.91 -8.06
N PRO A 178 -1.58 30.40 -8.86
CA PRO A 178 -2.52 29.40 -8.39
C PRO A 178 -1.78 28.16 -7.88
N VAL A 179 -2.35 27.50 -6.87
CA VAL A 179 -1.82 26.21 -6.41
C VAL A 179 -1.95 25.17 -7.53
N GLN A 180 -0.93 24.33 -7.69
CA GLN A 180 -0.90 23.29 -8.71
C GLN A 180 -0.73 21.93 -8.05
N ARG A 181 -1.11 20.84 -8.74
CA ARG A 181 -0.75 19.50 -8.26
C ARG A 181 0.74 19.26 -8.46
N ILE A 182 1.33 18.42 -7.61
CA ILE A 182 2.69 17.93 -7.86
C ILE A 182 2.62 16.97 -9.05
N PRO A 183 3.33 17.24 -10.15
CA PRO A 183 3.32 16.35 -11.31
C PRO A 183 3.88 14.96 -10.94
N GLN A 184 3.28 13.91 -11.49
CA GLN A 184 3.63 12.53 -11.18
C GLN A 184 5.07 12.19 -11.59
N GLU A 185 5.57 12.80 -12.66
CA GLU A 185 6.94 12.68 -13.15
C GLU A 185 7.99 13.26 -12.19
N LEU A 186 7.57 13.99 -11.16
CA LEU A 186 8.48 14.46 -10.10
C LEU A 186 8.49 13.54 -8.88
N LEU A 187 7.63 12.53 -8.84
CA LEU A 187 7.42 11.66 -7.69
C LEU A 187 8.06 10.29 -7.91
N TYR A 188 8.80 9.84 -6.90
CA TYR A 188 9.54 8.60 -6.86
C TYR A 188 9.14 7.78 -5.64
N THR A 189 9.17 6.45 -5.75
CA THR A 189 8.78 5.55 -4.65
C THR A 189 9.90 5.32 -3.63
N THR A 190 11.14 5.65 -3.97
CA THR A 190 12.34 5.45 -3.15
C THR A 190 13.15 6.74 -2.98
N PRO A 191 13.91 6.88 -1.86
CA PRO A 191 14.81 8.01 -1.67
C PRO A 191 16.03 7.94 -2.59
N ASP A 192 16.44 6.73 -2.99
CA ASP A 192 17.41 6.57 -4.06
C ASP A 192 16.70 6.86 -5.39
N LEU A 193 17.13 7.94 -6.04
CA LEU A 193 16.63 8.32 -7.37
C LEU A 193 17.24 7.45 -8.47
N LEU A 194 18.21 6.59 -8.13
CA LEU A 194 18.73 5.52 -8.98
C LEU A 194 17.94 4.24 -8.64
N GLY A 195 17.27 3.72 -9.67
CA GLY A 195 16.25 2.68 -9.57
C GLY A 195 16.72 1.42 -8.82
N VAL A 196 16.10 1.17 -7.68
CA VAL A 196 15.71 -0.20 -7.34
C VAL A 196 14.44 -0.48 -8.13
N ASP A 197 14.45 -1.50 -8.97
CA ASP A 197 13.24 -2.01 -9.59
C ASP A 197 12.28 -2.45 -8.48
N VAL A 198 11.32 -1.59 -8.19
CA VAL A 198 10.11 -2.02 -7.52
C VAL A 198 9.26 -2.60 -8.63
N VAL A 199 9.09 -3.93 -8.64
CA VAL A 199 7.94 -4.53 -9.31
C VAL A 199 6.72 -3.93 -8.62
N VAL A 200 6.19 -2.86 -9.20
CA VAL A 200 4.82 -2.44 -8.95
C VAL A 200 4.03 -3.71 -9.19
N PRO A 201 3.36 -4.31 -8.20
CA PRO A 201 2.27 -5.17 -8.56
C PRO A 201 1.34 -4.20 -9.28
N ASP A 202 1.36 -4.21 -10.60
CA ASP A 202 0.29 -3.61 -11.37
C ASP A 202 -0.98 -4.09 -10.67
N LYS A 203 -1.93 -3.19 -10.42
CA LYS A 203 -3.29 -3.62 -10.07
C LYS A 203 -3.68 -4.54 -11.21
N LEU A 204 -3.48 -5.83 -11.01
CA LEU A 204 -3.65 -6.79 -12.08
C LEU A 204 -5.13 -6.68 -12.38
N VAL A 205 -5.47 -6.24 -13.58
CA VAL A 205 -6.88 -6.13 -13.95
C VAL A 205 -7.50 -7.52 -13.72
N HIS A 206 -6.79 -8.60 -14.06
CA HIS A 206 -7.18 -9.98 -13.82
C HIS A 206 -6.44 -10.65 -12.65
N GLY A 207 -7.11 -11.48 -11.85
CA GLY A 207 -6.51 -12.25 -10.77
C GLY A 207 -7.21 -12.05 -9.42
N VAL A 208 -6.49 -12.36 -8.33
CA VAL A 208 -7.01 -12.28 -6.97
C VAL A 208 -6.09 -11.48 -6.05
N PHE A 209 -6.68 -10.89 -5.02
CA PHE A 209 -5.96 -10.34 -3.89
C PHE A 209 -5.90 -11.37 -2.76
N THR A 210 -4.69 -11.72 -2.33
CA THR A 210 -4.45 -12.73 -1.29
C THR A 210 -3.87 -12.09 -0.04
N GLU A 211 -4.52 -12.28 1.11
CA GLU A 211 -4.00 -11.95 2.44
C GLU A 211 -3.54 -13.25 3.13
N TYR A 212 -2.31 -13.24 3.64
CA TYR A 212 -1.73 -14.33 4.41
C TYR A 212 -1.60 -13.92 5.87
N GLU A 213 -2.14 -14.75 6.76
CA GLU A 213 -2.10 -14.52 8.21
C GLU A 213 -1.56 -15.76 8.92
N LYS A 214 -0.71 -15.57 9.93
CA LYS A 214 -0.25 -16.67 10.80
C LYS A 214 -1.09 -16.75 12.05
N ARG A 215 -1.31 -17.96 12.57
CA ARG A 215 -2.07 -18.18 13.78
C ARG A 215 -1.32 -17.65 15.01
N GLN A 216 -2.03 -16.99 15.92
CA GLN A 216 -1.46 -16.51 17.17
C GLN A 216 -1.45 -17.63 18.21
N GLY A 217 -0.40 -18.45 18.18
CA GLY A 217 -0.27 -19.63 19.05
C GLY A 217 -1.39 -20.64 18.81
N GLN A 218 -1.98 -21.19 19.88
CA GLN A 218 -3.08 -22.17 19.80
C GLN A 218 -4.48 -21.52 19.85
N THR A 219 -4.60 -20.21 19.62
CA THR A 219 -5.89 -19.48 19.61
C THR A 219 -6.62 -19.63 18.27
N ILE A 220 -7.85 -19.13 18.14
CA ILE A 220 -8.53 -19.01 16.83
C ILE A 220 -8.23 -17.67 16.15
N SER A 221 -7.28 -16.89 16.68
CA SER A 221 -6.92 -15.57 16.19
C SER A 221 -5.73 -15.66 15.23
N PHE A 222 -5.76 -14.82 14.21
CA PHE A 222 -4.73 -14.74 13.17
C PHE A 222 -4.19 -13.31 13.10
N ILE A 223 -2.89 -13.19 12.79
CA ILE A 223 -2.20 -11.92 12.65
C ILE A 223 -1.68 -11.77 11.21
N PRO A 224 -1.91 -10.61 10.57
CA PRO A 224 -1.43 -10.34 9.21
C PRO A 224 0.08 -10.55 9.07
N VAL A 225 0.48 -11.20 7.98
CA VAL A 225 1.89 -11.40 7.61
C VAL A 225 2.19 -10.70 6.30
N ALA A 226 1.37 -10.94 5.28
CA ALA A 226 1.56 -10.38 3.95
C ALA A 226 0.25 -10.25 3.20
N SER A 227 0.27 -9.43 2.16
CA SER A 227 -0.84 -9.27 1.24
C SER A 227 -0.30 -8.97 -0.15
N GLN A 228 -0.85 -9.58 -1.19
CA GLN A 228 -0.38 -9.38 -2.56
C GLN A 228 -1.47 -9.61 -3.60
N PHE A 229 -1.29 -9.02 -4.78
CA PHE A 229 -2.06 -9.36 -5.97
C PHE A 229 -1.39 -10.53 -6.68
N GLU A 230 -2.17 -11.51 -7.08
CA GLU A 230 -1.70 -12.74 -7.72
C GLU A 230 -2.49 -12.95 -9.01
N ASP A 231 -1.78 -13.24 -10.11
CA ASP A 231 -2.39 -13.78 -11.32
C ASP A 231 -2.74 -15.26 -11.09
N SER A 232 -3.74 -15.49 -10.25
CA SER A 232 -4.17 -16.82 -9.80
C SER A 232 -5.68 -16.96 -9.75
N THR A 233 -6.16 -18.16 -9.41
CA THR A 233 -7.57 -18.41 -9.11
C THR A 233 -7.91 -18.07 -7.65
N LEU A 234 -9.19 -18.17 -7.29
CA LEU A 234 -9.67 -18.11 -5.90
C LEU A 234 -9.34 -19.37 -5.09
N ASP A 235 -8.83 -20.42 -5.74
CA ASP A 235 -8.42 -21.68 -5.12
C ASP A 235 -7.12 -21.51 -4.33
N PHE A 236 -6.84 -22.46 -3.46
CA PHE A 236 -5.59 -22.49 -2.70
C PHE A 236 -5.03 -23.91 -2.62
N SER A 237 -3.71 -24.03 -2.77
CA SER A 237 -2.97 -25.28 -2.60
C SER A 237 -1.56 -24.97 -2.11
N CYS A 238 -1.16 -25.61 -1.01
CA CYS A 238 0.19 -25.51 -0.45
C CYS A 238 0.61 -26.88 0.11
N GLN A 239 1.82 -27.35 -0.21
CA GLN A 239 2.31 -28.62 0.33
C GLN A 239 2.42 -28.54 1.86
N TYR A 240 2.18 -29.67 2.54
CA TYR A 240 2.12 -29.70 4.01
C TYR A 240 3.39 -29.16 4.69
N ASN A 241 4.55 -29.40 4.09
CA ASN A 241 5.88 -29.03 4.58
C ASN A 241 6.41 -27.72 3.96
N GLU A 242 5.62 -27.05 3.13
CA GLU A 242 6.00 -25.78 2.52
C GLU A 242 5.30 -24.62 3.22
N GLN A 243 6.00 -23.50 3.31
CA GLN A 243 5.41 -22.29 3.85
C GLN A 243 4.43 -21.73 2.80
N PRO A 244 3.16 -21.44 3.17
CA PRO A 244 2.21 -20.83 2.25
C PRO A 244 2.64 -19.40 1.87
N TYR A 245 3.44 -18.76 2.72
CA TYR A 245 4.16 -17.52 2.48
C TYR A 245 5.40 -17.49 3.39
N PRO A 246 6.54 -16.90 2.97
CA PRO A 246 7.73 -16.77 3.81
C PRO A 246 7.42 -16.25 5.22
N GLY A 247 7.85 -17.00 6.24
CA GLY A 247 7.63 -16.64 7.66
C GLY A 247 6.31 -17.14 8.26
N ILE A 248 5.55 -17.97 7.52
CA ILE A 248 4.40 -18.71 8.04
C ILE A 248 4.79 -20.18 8.21
N ASP A 249 4.77 -20.67 9.44
CA ASP A 249 4.89 -22.10 9.73
C ASP A 249 3.54 -22.81 9.53
N PRO A 250 3.40 -23.68 8.52
CA PRO A 250 2.15 -24.39 8.26
C PRO A 250 1.72 -25.30 9.41
N ALA A 251 2.65 -25.84 10.22
CA ALA A 251 2.33 -26.71 11.35
C ALA A 251 1.71 -25.94 12.52
N SER A 252 2.02 -24.66 12.66
CA SER A 252 1.44 -23.76 13.67
C SER A 252 0.05 -23.25 13.29
N GLY A 253 -0.37 -23.46 12.04
CA GLY A 253 -1.63 -22.98 11.50
C GLY A 253 -1.56 -21.56 10.93
N PHE A 254 -2.42 -21.31 9.95
CA PHE A 254 -2.46 -20.08 9.16
C PHE A 254 -3.84 -19.86 8.56
N GLN A 255 -4.08 -18.65 8.06
CA GLN A 255 -5.30 -18.30 7.37
C GLN A 255 -4.95 -17.63 6.05
N VAL A 256 -5.64 -18.04 5.00
CA VAL A 256 -5.56 -17.41 3.69
C VAL A 256 -6.90 -16.77 3.38
N LYS A 257 -6.88 -15.51 2.93
CA LYS A 257 -8.06 -14.81 2.43
C LYS A 257 -7.82 -14.47 0.97
N LYS A 258 -8.63 -15.01 0.06
CA LYS A 258 -8.58 -14.65 -1.36
C LYS A 258 -9.80 -13.82 -1.71
N THR A 259 -9.60 -12.66 -2.33
CA THR A 259 -10.68 -11.75 -2.75
C THR A 259 -10.54 -11.46 -4.24
N ALA A 260 -11.63 -11.55 -4.97
CA ALA A 260 -11.71 -11.18 -6.37
C ALA A 260 -13.05 -10.52 -6.67
N TYR A 261 -13.12 -9.80 -7.79
CA TYR A 261 -14.34 -9.25 -8.34
C TYR A 261 -14.69 -9.99 -9.63
N ILE A 262 -15.98 -10.21 -9.88
CA ILE A 262 -16.46 -10.92 -11.06
C ILE A 262 -17.57 -10.09 -11.70
N LYS A 263 -17.42 -9.74 -12.98
CA LYS A 263 -18.49 -9.15 -13.79
C LYS A 263 -19.38 -10.29 -14.32
N LEU A 264 -20.63 -10.33 -13.87
CA LEU A 264 -21.54 -11.41 -14.22
C LEU A 264 -22.07 -11.26 -15.65
N THR A 265 -22.17 -12.37 -16.37
CA THR A 265 -22.71 -12.40 -17.75
C THR A 265 -24.19 -12.77 -17.79
N ASP A 266 -24.67 -13.51 -16.80
CA ASP A 266 -26.03 -14.07 -16.80
C ASP A 266 -26.82 -13.58 -15.59
N THR A 267 -28.11 -13.33 -15.78
CA THR A 267 -29.07 -13.14 -14.69
C THR A 267 -29.62 -14.48 -14.24
N GLY A 268 -29.67 -14.73 -12.94
CA GLY A 268 -30.32 -15.92 -12.38
C GLY A 268 -29.70 -16.41 -11.07
N ASN A 269 -29.94 -17.68 -10.76
CA ASN A 269 -29.44 -18.34 -9.56
C ASN A 269 -27.99 -18.82 -9.74
N TYR A 270 -27.09 -18.27 -8.94
CA TYR A 270 -25.72 -18.75 -8.79
C TYR A 270 -25.60 -19.57 -7.50
N ARG A 271 -24.79 -20.62 -7.51
CA ARG A 271 -24.43 -21.38 -6.30
C ARG A 271 -22.92 -21.45 -6.19
N PHE A 272 -22.41 -21.39 -4.98
CA PHE A 272 -20.99 -21.53 -4.67
C PHE A 272 -20.80 -22.77 -3.80
N ALA A 273 -19.79 -23.56 -4.10
CA ALA A 273 -19.44 -24.78 -3.42
C ALA A 273 -17.92 -24.87 -3.27
N SER A 274 -17.45 -25.60 -2.27
CA SER A 274 -16.02 -25.72 -2.02
C SER A 274 -15.65 -27.17 -1.72
N SER A 275 -14.51 -27.60 -2.21
CA SER A 275 -14.00 -28.95 -1.95
C SER A 275 -12.53 -28.90 -1.56
N GLY A 276 -12.09 -29.76 -0.66
CA GLY A 276 -10.67 -29.85 -0.33
C GLY A 276 -10.42 -30.38 1.07
N SER A 277 -9.29 -29.98 1.63
CA SER A 277 -8.85 -30.34 2.97
C SER A 277 -9.64 -29.64 4.09
N ILE A 278 -10.30 -28.53 3.75
CA ILE A 278 -11.21 -27.79 4.63
C ILE A 278 -12.43 -27.29 3.83
N ILE A 279 -13.46 -26.86 4.56
CA ILE A 279 -14.57 -26.07 4.01
C ILE A 279 -14.30 -24.59 4.37
N PRO A 280 -13.88 -23.74 3.43
CA PRO A 280 -13.68 -22.32 3.69
C PRO A 280 -15.02 -21.58 3.85
N GLN A 281 -14.96 -20.40 4.46
CA GLN A 281 -16.07 -19.46 4.48
C GLN A 281 -16.07 -18.65 3.19
N VAL A 282 -17.17 -18.69 2.44
CA VAL A 282 -17.31 -17.94 1.18
C VAL A 282 -18.25 -16.77 1.42
N TYR A 283 -17.86 -15.58 0.97
CA TYR A 283 -18.62 -14.35 1.06
C TYR A 283 -18.86 -13.78 -0.33
N ILE A 284 -20.09 -13.39 -0.61
CA ILE A 284 -20.47 -12.68 -1.83
C ILE A 284 -21.01 -11.31 -1.41
N ASN A 285 -20.36 -10.24 -1.89
CA ASN A 285 -20.64 -8.86 -1.47
C ASN A 285 -20.66 -8.71 0.06
N ASP A 286 -19.66 -9.32 0.72
CA ASP A 286 -19.49 -9.38 2.18
C ASP A 286 -20.61 -10.10 2.96
N VAL A 287 -21.52 -10.81 2.28
CA VAL A 287 -22.52 -11.68 2.90
C VAL A 287 -22.01 -13.12 2.89
N LEU A 288 -21.97 -13.78 4.05
CA LEU A 288 -21.60 -15.19 4.15
C LEU A 288 -22.62 -16.04 3.38
N VAL A 289 -22.14 -16.86 2.45
CA VAL A 289 -22.97 -17.76 1.67
C VAL A 289 -22.79 -19.18 2.15
N GLN A 290 -23.89 -19.89 2.31
CA GLN A 290 -23.87 -21.30 2.67
C GLN A 290 -23.78 -22.14 1.40
N GLU A 291 -22.92 -23.16 1.45
CA GLU A 291 -22.81 -24.16 0.40
C GLU A 291 -24.20 -24.72 0.08
N THR A 292 -24.54 -24.79 -1.20
CA THR A 292 -25.83 -25.20 -1.77
C THR A 292 -26.98 -24.18 -1.83
N TYR A 293 -26.92 -23.01 -1.17
CA TYR A 293 -28.02 -22.04 -1.28
C TYR A 293 -27.85 -21.14 -2.52
N PRO A 294 -28.85 -21.12 -3.44
CA PRO A 294 -28.77 -20.25 -4.61
C PRO A 294 -28.93 -18.79 -4.21
N MET A 295 -28.15 -17.92 -4.85
CA MET A 295 -28.35 -16.47 -4.80
C MET A 295 -28.72 -15.96 -6.17
N TYR A 296 -29.71 -15.06 -6.18
CA TYR A 296 -30.13 -14.41 -7.40
C TYR A 296 -29.25 -13.19 -7.69
N LEU A 297 -28.56 -13.20 -8.82
CA LEU A 297 -27.65 -12.13 -9.24
C LEU A 297 -27.98 -11.70 -10.68
N GLN A 298 -27.57 -10.48 -11.06
CA GLN A 298 -27.92 -9.86 -12.34
C GLN A 298 -26.74 -9.84 -13.31
N ALA A 299 -26.99 -10.05 -14.60
CA ALA A 299 -26.02 -9.77 -15.65
C ALA A 299 -25.55 -8.30 -15.59
N GLY A 300 -24.27 -8.07 -15.86
CA GLY A 300 -23.62 -6.76 -15.77
C GLY A 300 -23.26 -6.33 -14.35
N GLN A 301 -23.79 -7.00 -13.31
CA GLN A 301 -23.39 -6.73 -11.92
C GLN A 301 -21.95 -7.19 -11.69
N ILE A 302 -21.17 -6.36 -10.99
CA ILE A 302 -19.87 -6.76 -10.45
C ILE A 302 -20.10 -7.25 -9.02
N ILE A 303 -19.74 -8.50 -8.75
CA ILE A 303 -19.78 -9.07 -7.41
C ILE A 303 -18.38 -9.14 -6.82
N LYS A 304 -18.29 -8.97 -5.50
CA LYS A 304 -17.08 -9.27 -4.72
C LYS A 304 -17.20 -10.70 -4.18
N VAL A 305 -16.23 -11.55 -4.51
CA VAL A 305 -16.09 -12.90 -3.95
C VAL A 305 -14.91 -12.90 -3.00
N LYS A 306 -15.15 -13.22 -1.73
CA LYS A 306 -14.10 -13.39 -0.72
C LYS A 306 -14.17 -14.78 -0.12
N VAL A 307 -13.08 -15.51 -0.19
CA VAL A 307 -12.91 -16.83 0.44
C VAL A 307 -11.99 -16.68 1.63
N VAL A 308 -12.41 -17.19 2.78
CA VAL A 308 -11.66 -17.16 4.03
C VAL A 308 -11.41 -18.59 4.48
N ALA A 309 -10.15 -19.00 4.48
CA ALA A 309 -9.72 -20.37 4.67
C ALA A 309 -8.77 -20.50 5.87
N PRO A 310 -9.28 -20.80 7.08
CA PRO A 310 -8.45 -21.06 8.25
C PRO A 310 -7.97 -22.52 8.28
N PHE A 311 -6.66 -22.70 8.32
CA PHE A 311 -5.98 -23.97 8.56
C PHE A 311 -5.35 -23.93 9.97
N TYR A 312 -5.98 -24.58 10.93
CA TYR A 312 -5.57 -24.56 12.33
C TYR A 312 -4.38 -25.48 12.64
N GLY A 313 -4.06 -26.43 11.77
CA GLY A 313 -2.86 -27.25 11.91
C GLY A 313 -2.84 -28.51 11.04
N PRO A 314 -1.89 -29.43 11.32
CA PRO A 314 -1.60 -30.60 10.48
C PRO A 314 -2.76 -31.57 10.25
N SER A 315 -3.76 -31.58 11.14
CA SER A 315 -4.92 -32.47 11.01
C SER A 315 -5.84 -32.10 9.83
N GLN A 316 -5.66 -30.92 9.23
CA GLN A 316 -6.46 -30.42 8.11
C GLN A 316 -5.71 -30.52 6.78
N VAL A 317 -4.81 -31.49 6.66
CA VAL A 317 -4.08 -31.81 5.42
C VAL A 317 -4.81 -32.92 4.70
N SER A 318 -4.94 -32.83 3.37
CA SER A 318 -5.54 -33.89 2.57
C SER A 318 -4.94 -33.94 1.16
N PRO A 319 -4.39 -35.09 0.70
CA PRO A 319 -3.63 -36.11 1.44
C PRO A 319 -2.17 -35.69 1.75
N THR A 320 -1.64 -34.66 1.09
CA THR A 320 -0.27 -34.14 1.32
C THR A 320 -0.19 -32.62 1.33
N ARG A 321 -1.34 -31.93 1.19
CA ARG A 321 -1.42 -30.49 1.03
C ARG A 321 -2.57 -29.89 1.82
N TYR A 322 -2.41 -28.61 2.16
CA TYR A 322 -3.50 -27.73 2.52
C TYR A 322 -4.12 -27.21 1.23
N SER A 323 -5.38 -27.51 0.99
CA SER A 323 -6.05 -27.05 -0.22
C SER A 323 -7.55 -26.84 -0.05
N TYR A 324 -8.08 -25.95 -0.88
CA TYR A 324 -9.48 -25.89 -1.23
C TYR A 324 -9.61 -25.43 -2.69
N ASP A 325 -10.65 -25.92 -3.35
CA ASP A 325 -11.12 -25.46 -4.65
C ASP A 325 -12.44 -24.73 -4.42
N LEU A 326 -12.59 -23.52 -4.97
CA LEU A 326 -13.87 -22.83 -5.05
C LEU A 326 -14.51 -23.10 -6.42
N ARG A 327 -15.75 -23.58 -6.38
CA ARG A 327 -16.54 -23.89 -7.57
C ARG A 327 -17.85 -23.14 -7.56
N TRP A 328 -18.39 -22.91 -8.74
CA TRP A 328 -19.70 -22.30 -8.91
C TRP A 328 -20.56 -23.04 -9.93
N SER A 329 -21.86 -22.81 -9.84
CA SER A 329 -22.80 -23.06 -10.92
C SER A 329 -23.44 -21.74 -11.34
N THR A 330 -23.55 -21.51 -12.63
CA THR A 330 -24.17 -20.30 -13.20
C THR A 330 -25.55 -20.63 -13.77
N PRO A 331 -26.40 -19.64 -14.05
CA PRO A 331 -27.68 -19.86 -14.72
C PRO A 331 -27.53 -20.57 -16.08
N SER A 332 -26.48 -20.24 -16.84
CA SER A 332 -26.15 -20.88 -18.12
C SER A 332 -25.44 -22.24 -17.97
N SER A 333 -24.87 -22.53 -16.80
CA SER A 333 -24.14 -23.78 -16.52
C SER A 333 -24.45 -24.28 -15.09
N PRO A 334 -25.67 -24.80 -14.85
CA PRO A 334 -26.17 -25.09 -13.50
C PRO A 334 -25.57 -26.34 -12.85
N VAL A 335 -25.15 -27.34 -13.62
CA VAL A 335 -24.44 -28.54 -13.13
C VAL A 335 -23.57 -29.16 -14.23
N PRO A 336 -22.46 -29.85 -13.90
CA PRO A 336 -21.83 -29.90 -12.57
C PRO A 336 -21.18 -28.56 -12.19
N TYR A 337 -20.89 -28.37 -10.90
CA TYR A 337 -20.11 -27.21 -10.44
C TYR A 337 -18.73 -27.18 -11.08
N LYS A 338 -18.32 -26.02 -11.58
CA LYS A 338 -17.02 -25.81 -12.24
C LYS A 338 -16.16 -24.85 -11.43
N LEU A 339 -14.84 -24.97 -11.56
CA LEU A 339 -13.91 -23.95 -11.05
C LEU A 339 -14.28 -22.59 -11.66
N ILE A 340 -14.09 -21.53 -10.89
CA ILE A 340 -14.28 -20.18 -11.39
C ILE A 340 -13.07 -19.84 -12.27
N PRO A 341 -13.27 -19.57 -13.58
CA PRO A 341 -12.16 -19.31 -14.49
C PRO A 341 -11.39 -18.04 -14.08
N GLN A 342 -10.05 -18.10 -14.17
CA GLN A 342 -9.14 -17.01 -13.78
C GLN A 342 -9.41 -15.72 -14.56
N GLU A 343 -9.77 -15.84 -15.84
CA GLU A 343 -10.09 -14.71 -16.72
C GLU A 343 -11.33 -13.91 -16.27
N LEU A 344 -12.19 -14.50 -15.42
CA LEU A 344 -13.35 -13.83 -14.85
C LEU A 344 -13.05 -13.15 -13.52
N LEU A 345 -11.86 -13.36 -12.97
CA LEU A 345 -11.44 -12.81 -11.68
C LEU A 345 -10.70 -11.51 -11.91
N TYR A 346 -11.05 -10.50 -11.14
CA TYR A 346 -10.43 -9.19 -11.19
C TYR A 346 -9.97 -8.76 -9.80
N THR A 347 -8.81 -8.13 -9.68
CA THR A 347 -8.30 -7.71 -8.37
C THR A 347 -8.90 -6.40 -7.87
N THR A 348 -9.57 -5.65 -8.76
CA THR A 348 -10.17 -4.36 -8.43
C THR A 348 -11.64 -4.30 -8.85
N PRO A 349 -12.47 -3.51 -8.13
CA PRO A 349 -13.84 -3.27 -8.56
C PRO A 349 -13.96 -2.26 -9.73
N ASP A 350 -12.85 -1.72 -10.28
CA ASP A 350 -12.89 -0.74 -11.39
C ASP A 350 -12.74 -1.51 -12.68
N LEU A 351 -13.88 -1.90 -13.24
CA LEU A 351 -13.90 -2.54 -14.55
C LEU A 351 -14.40 -1.57 -15.63
N ASN A 352 -14.36 -0.26 -15.37
CA ASN A 352 -14.71 0.74 -16.37
C ASN A 352 -13.66 0.71 -17.50
N GLY A 353 -13.97 -0.04 -18.56
CA GLY A 353 -13.07 -0.28 -19.68
C GLY A 353 -12.84 -1.75 -20.03
N VAL A 354 -13.44 -2.69 -19.29
CA VAL A 354 -13.53 -4.13 -19.64
C VAL A 354 -14.93 -4.51 -20.08
#